data_AF-A0A1W6MHN1-F1
#
_entry.id   AF-A0A1W6MHN1-F1
#
_cell.length_a   1.000
_cell.length_b   1.000
_cell.length_c   1.000
_cell.angle_alpha   90.00
_cell.angle_beta   90.00
_cell.angle_gamma   90.00
#
_symmetry.space_group_name_H-M   'P 1'
#
loop_
_entity.id
_entity.type
_entity.pdbx_description
1 polymer ?
#
loop_
_entity_poly.entity_id
_entity_poly.type
_entity_poly.pdbx_seq_one_letter_code
_entity_poly.pdbx_strand_id
1 'polypeptide(L)'
;MRKTYLNLFLNILIALVWFVNGLICKILNVVPRHEMIVSELLGNEHSRILTILIGISELIMVGWILSRYRSKWNAISQIVVVMTMNIIEFTIVPELLLWGRWNIVFALIFSGLVYYNEFILNKFENELTR
;
A
#
# COMPACT_ATOMS: atom_id res chain seq x y z
N MET A 1 -10.90 24.97 3.22
CA MET A 1 -10.08 25.15 1.99
C MET A 1 -8.70 24.49 2.08
N ARG A 2 -7.73 24.96 2.88
CA ARG A 2 -6.35 24.39 2.90
C ARG A 2 -6.27 22.89 3.26
N LYS A 3 -7.12 22.40 4.16
CA LYS A 3 -7.15 20.98 4.58
C LYS A 3 -7.70 20.03 3.50
N THR A 4 -8.66 20.49 2.69
CA THR A 4 -9.25 19.76 1.56
C THR A 4 -8.23 19.45 0.47
N TYR A 5 -7.47 20.48 0.05
CA TYR A 5 -6.40 20.31 -0.93
C TYR A 5 -5.28 19.43 -0.40
N LEU A 6 -4.95 19.52 0.90
CA LEU A 6 -3.98 18.64 1.54
C LEU A 6 -4.45 17.18 1.54
N ASN A 7 -5.72 16.91 1.87
CA ASN A 7 -6.28 15.56 1.83
C ASN A 7 -6.23 14.98 0.39
N LEU A 8 -6.61 15.79 -0.61
CA LEU A 8 -6.54 15.39 -2.01
C LEU A 8 -5.11 15.10 -2.45
N PHE A 9 -4.17 15.97 -2.11
CA PHE A 9 -2.76 15.80 -2.41
C PHE A 9 -2.20 14.51 -1.78
N LEU A 10 -2.48 14.26 -0.50
CA LEU A 10 -2.06 13.05 0.19
C LEU A 10 -2.68 11.79 -0.43
N ASN A 11 -3.97 11.84 -0.79
CA ASN A 11 -4.63 10.71 -1.47
C ASN A 11 -3.99 10.40 -2.83
N ILE A 12 -3.63 11.43 -3.60
CA ILE A 12 -2.92 11.25 -4.88
C ILE A 12 -1.52 10.66 -4.64
N LEU A 13 -0.78 11.15 -3.65
CA LEU A 13 0.53 10.59 -3.30
C LEU A 13 0.44 9.12 -2.88
N ILE A 14 -0.52 8.78 -2.00
CA ILE A 14 -0.75 7.41 -1.56
C ILE A 14 -1.14 6.53 -2.76
N ALA A 15 -2.09 6.98 -3.59
CA ALA A 15 -2.50 6.27 -4.80
C ALA A 15 -1.32 6.03 -5.75
N LEU A 16 -0.40 7.00 -5.88
CA LEU A 16 0.79 6.87 -6.70
C LEU A 16 1.76 5.81 -6.14
N VAL A 17 1.93 5.72 -4.82
CA VAL A 17 2.73 4.66 -4.19
C VAL A 17 2.16 3.27 -4.52
N TRP A 18 0.84 3.09 -4.39
CA TRP A 18 0.17 1.83 -4.76
C TRP A 18 0.28 1.53 -6.25
N PHE A 19 0.15 2.54 -7.11
CA PHE A 19 0.26 2.40 -8.56
C PHE A 19 1.67 1.96 -8.98
N VAL A 20 2.71 2.63 -8.46
CA VAL A 20 4.11 2.29 -8.76
C VAL A 20 4.43 0.89 -8.26
N ASN A 21 4.05 0.54 -7.02
CA ASN A 21 4.32 -0.80 -6.48
C ASN A 21 3.56 -1.90 -7.24
N GLY A 22 2.27 -1.69 -7.52
CA GLY A 22 1.43 -2.69 -8.19
C GLY A 22 1.80 -2.87 -9.66
N LEU A 23 1.85 -1.77 -10.43
CA LEU A 23 2.10 -1.85 -11.86
C LEU A 23 3.58 -2.07 -12.16
N ILE A 24 4.46 -1.19 -11.66
CA ILE A 24 5.86 -1.19 -12.08
C ILE A 24 6.63 -2.33 -11.40
N CYS A 25 6.48 -2.49 -10.09
CA CYS A 25 7.25 -3.50 -9.38
C CYS A 25 6.70 -4.92 -9.54
N LYS A 26 5.37 -5.11 -9.55
CA LYS A 26 4.77 -6.46 -9.56
C LYS A 26 4.30 -6.92 -10.94
N ILE A 27 3.54 -6.12 -11.67
CA ILE A 27 3.02 -6.53 -12.99
C ILE A 27 4.12 -6.49 -14.06
N LEU A 28 4.87 -5.39 -14.15
CA LEU A 28 5.96 -5.22 -15.12
C LEU A 28 7.25 -5.92 -14.71
N ASN A 29 7.31 -6.46 -13.49
CA ASN A 29 8.45 -7.17 -12.91
C ASN A 29 9.79 -6.40 -13.03
N VAL A 30 9.76 -5.07 -12.93
CA VAL A 30 10.97 -4.23 -13.03
C VAL A 30 11.93 -4.49 -11.86
N VAL A 31 11.40 -4.99 -10.74
CA VAL A 31 12.19 -5.37 -9.57
C VAL A 31 11.83 -6.82 -9.19
N PRO A 32 12.68 -7.82 -9.53
CA PRO A 32 12.35 -9.24 -9.34
C PRO A 32 12.26 -9.67 -7.88
N ARG A 33 12.54 -8.77 -6.93
CA ARG A 33 12.43 -9.04 -5.49
C ARG A 33 11.06 -9.55 -5.07
N HIS A 34 9.98 -9.02 -5.65
CA HIS A 34 8.63 -9.43 -5.24
C HIS A 34 8.32 -10.85 -5.69
N GLU A 35 8.81 -11.25 -6.87
CA GLU A 35 8.72 -12.64 -7.34
C GLU A 35 9.54 -13.57 -6.43
N MET A 36 10.74 -13.15 -6.00
CA MET A 36 11.59 -13.92 -5.07
C MET A 36 10.95 -14.11 -3.69
N ILE A 37 10.28 -13.08 -3.16
CA ILE A 37 9.54 -13.17 -1.89
C ILE A 37 8.39 -14.19 -2.02
N VAL A 38 7.65 -14.13 -3.13
CA VAL A 38 6.52 -15.04 -3.37
C VAL A 38 6.99 -16.46 -3.65
N SER A 39 8.12 -16.64 -4.34
CA SER A 39 8.69 -17.97 -4.55
C SER A 39 9.15 -18.63 -3.26
N GLU A 40 9.69 -17.86 -2.32
CA GLU A 40 10.08 -18.39 -1.01
C GLU A 40 8.86 -18.80 -0.18
N LEU A 41 7.74 -18.09 -0.33
CA LEU A 41 6.50 -18.36 0.41
C LEU A 41 5.69 -19.55 -0.16
N LEU A 42 5.55 -19.63 -1.49
CA LEU A 42 4.57 -20.50 -2.17
C LEU A 42 5.21 -21.45 -3.20
N GLY A 43 6.53 -21.40 -3.37
CA GLY A 43 7.28 -22.20 -4.35
C GLY A 43 7.38 -21.54 -5.73
N ASN A 44 8.38 -21.97 -6.50
CA ASN A 44 8.76 -21.36 -7.78
C ASN A 44 7.72 -21.50 -8.90
N GLU A 45 6.89 -22.55 -8.90
CA GLU A 45 6.03 -22.85 -10.06
C GLU A 45 4.95 -21.79 -10.32
N HIS A 46 4.47 -21.09 -9.28
CA HIS A 46 3.36 -20.14 -9.39
C HIS A 46 3.71 -18.72 -8.93
N SER A 47 4.98 -18.46 -8.59
CA SER A 47 5.41 -17.20 -7.97
C SER A 47 5.09 -15.97 -8.82
N ARG A 48 5.31 -16.05 -10.13
CA ARG A 48 5.04 -14.95 -11.07
C ARG A 48 3.55 -14.65 -11.22
N ILE A 49 2.71 -15.66 -11.37
CA ILE A 49 1.26 -15.49 -11.52
C ILE A 49 0.69 -14.84 -10.26
N LEU A 50 1.08 -15.34 -9.09
CA LEU A 50 0.66 -14.80 -7.80
C LEU A 50 1.14 -13.36 -7.61
N THR A 51 2.38 -13.04 -7.99
CA THR A 51 2.91 -11.66 -7.93
C THR A 51 2.08 -10.71 -8.79
N ILE A 52 1.69 -11.12 -10.00
CA ILE A 52 0.83 -10.33 -10.89
C ILE A 52 -0.56 -10.14 -10.27
N LEU A 53 -1.17 -11.19 -9.69
CA LEU A 53 -2.47 -11.09 -9.02
C LEU A 53 -2.44 -10.12 -7.84
N ILE A 54 -1.35 -10.11 -7.07
CA ILE A 54 -1.12 -9.12 -6.01
C ILE A 54 -1.01 -7.73 -6.64
N GLY A 55 -0.24 -7.55 -7.72
CA GLY A 55 -0.12 -6.26 -8.41
C GLY A 55 -1.43 -5.72 -8.96
N ILE A 56 -2.30 -6.59 -9.49
CA ILE A 56 -3.66 -6.21 -9.94
C ILE A 56 -4.50 -5.78 -8.74
N SER A 57 -4.41 -6.49 -7.62
CA SER A 57 -5.12 -6.12 -6.38
C SER A 57 -4.69 -4.73 -5.87
N GLU A 58 -3.40 -4.39 -6.01
CA GLU A 58 -2.89 -3.05 -5.69
C GLU A 58 -3.43 -1.98 -6.65
N LEU A 59 -3.56 -2.28 -7.94
CA LEU A 59 -4.19 -1.35 -8.89
C LEU A 59 -5.68 -1.11 -8.60
N ILE A 60 -6.41 -2.12 -8.14
CA ILE A 60 -7.79 -1.95 -7.67
C ILE A 60 -7.82 -1.00 -6.46
N MET A 61 -6.86 -1.12 -5.55
CA MET A 61 -6.70 -0.20 -4.42
C MET A 61 -6.49 1.25 -4.88
N VAL A 62 -5.72 1.50 -5.94
CA VAL A 62 -5.55 2.84 -6.55
C VAL A 62 -6.91 3.42 -6.94
N GLY A 63 -7.73 2.64 -7.66
CA GLY A 63 -9.08 3.06 -8.05
C GLY A 63 -9.96 3.37 -6.84
N TRP A 64 -9.86 2.56 -5.78
CA TRP A 64 -10.62 2.75 -4.55
C TRP A 64 -10.19 4.02 -3.78
N ILE A 65 -8.88 4.29 -3.67
CA ILE A 65 -8.33 5.51 -3.06
C ILE A 65 -8.83 6.75 -3.82
N LEU A 66 -8.72 6.76 -5.15
CA LEU A 66 -9.10 7.91 -5.97
C LEU A 66 -10.61 8.16 -5.98
N SER A 67 -11.41 7.09 -5.97
CA SER A 67 -12.88 7.19 -5.91
C SER A 67 -13.39 7.77 -4.58
N ARG A 68 -12.59 7.69 -3.50
CA ARG A 68 -12.98 8.03 -2.12
C ARG A 68 -14.22 7.29 -1.61
N TYR A 69 -14.70 6.29 -2.33
CA TYR A 69 -15.84 5.47 -1.94
C TYR A 69 -15.53 4.74 -0.63
N ARG A 70 -16.32 4.95 0.43
CA ARG A 70 -16.10 4.28 1.73
C ARG A 70 -14.64 4.41 2.23
N SER A 71 -14.07 5.60 2.12
CA SER A 71 -12.64 5.90 2.37
C SER A 71 -12.07 5.35 3.69
N LYS A 72 -12.87 5.28 4.77
CA LYS A 72 -12.47 4.65 6.04
C LYS A 72 -12.12 3.16 5.89
N TRP A 73 -12.94 2.41 5.17
CA TRP A 73 -12.68 0.98 4.91
C TRP A 73 -11.46 0.80 4.03
N ASN A 74 -11.31 1.65 3.02
CA ASN A 74 -10.13 1.67 2.17
C ASN A 74 -8.84 1.92 2.99
N ALA A 75 -8.84 2.88 3.92
CA ALA A 75 -7.69 3.15 4.79
C ALA A 75 -7.36 1.97 5.71
N ILE A 76 -8.37 1.34 6.32
CA ILE A 76 -8.17 0.12 7.14
C ILE A 76 -7.56 -0.99 6.29
N SER A 77 -8.10 -1.25 5.10
CA SER A 77 -7.57 -2.26 4.17
C SER A 77 -6.12 -1.98 3.79
N GLN A 78 -5.77 -0.72 3.49
CA GLN A 78 -4.38 -0.35 3.17
C GLN A 78 -3.43 -0.63 4.33
N ILE A 79 -3.80 -0.23 5.55
CA ILE A 79 -2.98 -0.47 6.75
C ILE A 79 -2.81 -1.98 6.97
N VAL A 80 -3.91 -2.75 6.89
CA VAL A 80 -3.87 -4.20 7.07
C VAL A 80 -2.96 -4.86 6.03
N VAL A 81 -3.08 -4.51 4.76
CA VAL A 81 -2.26 -5.08 3.68
C VAL A 81 -0.79 -4.73 3.87
N VAL A 82 -0.46 -3.45 4.10
CA VAL A 82 0.93 -2.99 4.29
C VAL A 82 1.57 -3.65 5.50
N MET A 83 0.85 -3.77 6.61
CA MET A 83 1.35 -4.44 7.81
C MET A 83 1.53 -5.94 7.59
N THR A 84 0.55 -6.60 6.97
CA THR A 84 0.60 -8.05 6.70
C THR A 84 1.80 -8.39 5.82
N MET A 85 1.97 -7.69 4.69
CA MET A 85 3.09 -7.98 3.80
C MET A 85 4.44 -7.68 4.45
N ASN A 86 4.57 -6.58 5.21
CA ASN A 86 5.84 -6.26 5.89
C ASN A 86 6.18 -7.25 7.00
N ILE A 87 5.20 -7.80 7.72
CA ILE A 87 5.44 -8.85 8.72
C ILE A 87 5.91 -10.14 8.04
N ILE A 88 5.28 -10.53 6.93
CA ILE A 88 5.69 -11.70 6.13
C ILE A 88 7.12 -11.51 5.61
N GLU A 89 7.40 -10.36 5.00
CA GLU A 89 8.73 -10.04 4.47
C GLU A 89 9.79 -10.06 5.58
N PHE A 90 9.50 -9.45 6.73
CA PHE A 90 10.43 -9.39 7.87
C PHE A 90 10.76 -10.77 8.46
N THR A 91 9.81 -11.70 8.44
CA THR A 91 9.97 -13.03 9.05
C THR A 91 10.62 -14.04 8.11
N ILE A 92 10.27 -14.02 6.83
CA ILE A 92 10.66 -15.07 5.88
C ILE A 92 11.90 -14.68 5.09
N VAL A 93 11.99 -13.42 4.64
CA VAL A 93 13.00 -12.97 3.68
C VAL A 93 13.59 -11.62 4.07
N PRO A 94 14.16 -11.49 5.29
CA PRO A 94 14.71 -10.25 5.81
C PRO A 94 15.83 -9.65 4.92
N GLU A 95 16.51 -10.49 4.15
CA GLU A 95 17.61 -10.11 3.26
C GLU A 95 17.14 -9.48 1.94
N LEU A 96 15.89 -9.74 1.52
CA LEU A 96 15.31 -9.18 0.30
C LEU A 96 14.65 -7.81 0.50
N LEU A 97 14.49 -7.36 1.75
CA LEU A 97 13.99 -6.01 2.01
C LEU A 97 15.06 -4.98 1.67
N LEU A 98 14.66 -3.93 0.94
CA LEU A 98 15.53 -2.83 0.51
C LEU A 98 16.38 -2.22 1.65
N TRP A 99 15.85 -2.22 2.87
CA TRP A 99 16.46 -1.64 4.06
C TRP A 99 16.60 -2.69 5.19
N GLY A 100 16.50 -3.98 4.83
CA GLY A 100 16.43 -5.06 5.79
C GLY A 100 15.31 -4.86 6.81
N ARG A 101 15.63 -5.05 8.09
CA ARG A 101 14.70 -4.91 9.21
C ARG A 101 14.11 -3.50 9.38
N TRP A 102 14.74 -2.45 8.83
CA TRP A 102 14.22 -1.09 8.92
C TRP A 102 12.99 -0.83 8.05
N ASN A 103 12.65 -1.73 7.12
CA ASN A 103 11.46 -1.59 6.27
C ASN A 103 10.16 -1.47 7.09
N ILE A 104 10.10 -2.12 8.26
CA ILE A 104 8.95 -2.04 9.16
C ILE A 104 8.71 -0.61 9.67
N VAL A 105 9.76 0.20 9.83
CA VAL A 105 9.62 1.60 10.24
C VAL A 105 8.96 2.42 9.13
N PHE A 106 9.36 2.19 7.87
CA PHE A 106 8.69 2.82 6.72
C PHE A 106 7.23 2.39 6.60
N ALA A 107 6.93 1.10 6.83
CA ALA A 107 5.57 0.58 6.84
C ALA A 107 4.69 1.23 7.92
N LEU A 108 5.25 1.44 9.12
CA LEU A 108 4.58 2.13 10.22
C LEU A 108 4.33 3.61 9.90
N ILE A 109 5.33 4.31 9.34
CA ILE A 109 5.20 5.71 8.93
C ILE A 109 4.12 5.84 7.85
N PHE A 110 4.13 4.98 6.83
CA PHE A 110 3.15 4.98 5.75
C PHE A 110 1.73 4.70 6.29
N SER A 111 1.58 3.68 7.13
CA SER A 111 0.31 3.34 7.77
C SER A 111 -0.21 4.47 8.65
N GLY A 112 0.68 5.12 9.41
CA GLY A 112 0.37 6.31 10.21
C GLY A 112 -0.07 7.50 9.35
N LEU A 113 0.55 7.70 8.19
CA LEU A 113 0.17 8.74 7.23
C LEU A 113 -1.22 8.48 6.64
N VAL A 114 -1.52 7.23 6.25
CA VAL A 114 -2.86 6.83 5.79
C VAL A 114 -3.90 7.05 6.89
N TYR A 115 -3.60 6.64 8.13
CA TYR A 115 -4.49 6.86 9.27
C TYR A 115 -4.73 8.35 9.53
N TYR A 116 -3.68 9.17 9.53
CA TYR A 116 -3.79 10.60 9.74
C TYR A 116 -4.62 11.29 8.65
N ASN A 117 -4.38 10.93 7.39
CA ASN A 117 -5.13 11.50 6.26
C ASN A 117 -6.62 11.18 6.36
N GLU A 118 -6.97 9.95 6.70
CA GLU A 118 -8.36 9.50 6.71
C GLU A 118 -9.11 9.81 8.02
N PHE A 119 -8.51 9.57 9.19
CA PHE A 119 -9.24 9.70 10.45
C PHE A 119 -9.15 11.09 11.09
N ILE A 120 -8.10 11.86 10.79
CA ILE A 120 -7.89 13.19 11.38
C ILE A 120 -8.25 14.29 10.37
N LEU A 121 -7.75 14.19 9.13
CA LEU A 121 -8.02 15.21 8.11
C LEU A 121 -9.45 15.15 7.57
N ASN A 122 -9.96 13.95 7.25
CA ASN A 122 -11.29 13.77 6.65
C ASN A 122 -12.45 13.98 7.65
N LYS A 123 -12.22 13.69 8.95
CA LYS A 123 -13.24 13.91 9.99
C LYS A 123 -13.64 15.38 10.11
N PHE A 124 -12.66 16.28 10.02
CA PHE A 124 -12.89 17.73 10.09
C PHE A 124 -13.67 18.29 8.90
N GLU A 125 -13.55 17.67 7.73
CA GLU A 125 -14.22 18.12 6.52
C GLU A 125 -15.73 17.82 6.55
N ASN A 126 -16.10 16.66 7.10
CA ASN A 126 -17.50 16.26 7.29
C ASN A 126 -18.21 17.01 8.43
N GLU A 127 -17.48 17.51 9.44
CA GLU A 127 -18.04 18.36 10.50
C GLU A 127 -18.25 19.81 10.04
N LEU A 128 -17.46 20.31 9.08
CA LEU A 128 -17.58 21.68 8.55
C LEU A 128 -18.68 21.82 7.46
N THR A 129 -19.19 20.71 6.93
CA THR A 129 -20.28 20.66 5.93
C THR A 129 -21.64 20.28 6.54
N ARG A 130 -21.72 20.05 7.86
CA ARG A 130 -22.97 19.97 8.63
C ARG A 130 -23.26 21.30 9.31
#